data_AF-A0AAD5Q741-F1
#
_entry.id   AF-A0AAD5Q741-F1
#
_cell.length_a   1.000
_cell.length_b   1.000
_cell.length_c   1.000
_cell.angle_alpha   90.00
_cell.angle_beta   90.00
_cell.angle_gamma   90.00
#
_symmetry.space_group_name_H-M   'P 1'
#
loop_
_entity.id
_entity.type
_entity.pdbx_description
1 polymer ?
#
loop_
_entity_poly.entity_id
_entity_poly.type
_entity_poly.pdbx_seq_one_letter_code
_entity_poly.pdbx_strand_id
1 'polypeptide(L)'
;MKFLVAICVWALALMGSVPTAHAQCGQRLRRNWDSMSQQDKSTYLGAIQAAMNSGAYIKFVELHTEMMSEREAHGQCMFIYWHRLMLIAFENMLRGQGAQFACVTIPYWDWITAQSRFTNGQCRSMADCSPIVNELGGVPAGTQQRQLAINGVPTQGFCVRSNPLNSFCQSGGIARNQCAGCVTRGDWNRAAFPGSTSFASIQNQIFSGRSIGEMSPNLETGAHNNVHANLDGAMATFASPADPIFWSHHAMVDLLHVVFHRCRVGSTRMTFEQKAAHPVAWSSCGRRNGGVFRPTDPVMMRTGVNGRNPIPAANDPIVGRFFQGVPNRYADLMDVRDLGASSYAYELAGVTATMFTQCGGTPAPAPGPAPQPQPQPAPRPNPQPAPRPQPRPQPQPRPQPRPQPRPWWWDLIFRNGRRLADSRGLRRATSFEGQVKSADAEATVKAADASDVTIVGGAGPVPSDGGNSNSPRQDDKVTPAQTPAAPPAPTEEAIVVPCTPDPSMQKMETWYNDMTQQLGGPSQKAMDEVERMACMFQDECLGGVRDYSPEFKAIWGDCPPRCKTIVDAVKAGTQSICIPNWRETMKQQFGCPIPSSNNNTPDQRPATSGNPTQDVGAGAPQQQ
;
A
#
# COMPACT_ATOMS: atom_id res chain seq x y z
N MET A 1 14.17 72.32 24.66
CA MET A 1 14.58 70.92 24.41
C MET A 1 13.55 70.23 23.50
N LYS A 2 13.63 70.44 22.18
CA LYS A 2 12.70 69.86 21.17
C LYS A 2 13.46 69.39 19.93
N PHE A 3 14.63 68.77 20.12
CA PHE A 3 15.49 68.33 18.99
C PHE A 3 16.19 66.98 19.20
N LEU A 4 15.73 66.13 20.14
CA LEU A 4 16.35 64.83 20.43
C LEU A 4 15.41 63.61 20.35
N VAL A 5 14.16 63.78 19.91
CA VAL A 5 13.19 62.67 19.76
C VAL A 5 13.02 62.23 18.30
N ALA A 6 13.58 62.96 17.33
CA ALA A 6 13.40 62.69 15.91
C ALA A 6 14.39 61.65 15.31
N ILE A 7 15.43 61.23 16.03
CA ILE A 7 16.50 60.38 15.47
C ILE A 7 16.27 58.87 15.75
N CYS A 8 15.45 58.49 16.73
CA CYS A 8 15.16 57.06 16.99
C CYS A 8 14.01 56.45 16.18
N VAL A 9 13.24 57.25 15.44
CA VAL A 9 12.10 56.74 14.62
C VAL A 9 12.52 56.42 13.17
N TRP A 10 13.71 56.81 12.75
CA TRP A 10 14.23 56.55 11.39
C TRP A 10 15.24 55.39 11.30
N ALA A 11 15.53 54.69 12.40
CA ALA A 11 16.41 53.52 12.40
C ALA A 11 15.67 52.17 12.44
N LEU A 12 14.33 52.16 12.37
CA LEU A 12 13.50 50.96 12.47
C LEU A 12 12.52 50.79 11.29
N ALA A 13 12.91 51.24 10.09
CA ALA A 13 12.15 51.07 8.85
C ALA A 13 13.00 50.51 7.70
N LEU A 14 13.97 49.66 8.03
CA LEU A 14 14.73 48.83 7.09
C LEU A 14 14.67 47.35 7.51
N MET A 15 13.49 46.89 7.94
CA MET A 15 13.15 45.48 7.69
C MET A 15 12.79 45.40 6.21
N GLY A 16 13.83 45.27 5.38
CA GLY A 16 13.63 44.88 3.99
C GLY A 16 12.73 43.65 4.00
N SER A 17 11.62 43.73 3.28
CA SER A 17 10.83 42.56 2.93
C SER A 17 11.80 41.60 2.25
N VAL A 18 12.30 40.60 3.00
CA VAL A 18 12.99 39.47 2.42
C VAL A 18 11.98 38.93 1.42
N PRO A 19 12.24 38.99 0.10
CA PRO A 19 11.35 38.37 -0.84
C PRO A 19 11.20 36.93 -0.37
N THR A 20 9.97 36.48 -0.13
CA THR A 20 9.72 35.06 0.12
C THR A 20 10.33 34.35 -1.06
N ALA A 21 11.52 33.77 -0.85
CA ALA A 21 12.16 32.92 -1.83
C ALA A 21 11.11 31.83 -2.07
N HIS A 22 10.48 31.86 -3.24
CA HIS A 22 9.57 30.80 -3.63
C HIS A 22 10.45 29.56 -3.67
N ALA A 23 10.22 28.63 -2.75
CA ALA A 23 10.99 27.40 -2.69
C ALA A 23 10.92 26.76 -4.08
N GLN A 24 12.05 26.74 -4.78
CA GLN A 24 12.13 26.15 -6.11
C GLN A 24 12.21 24.64 -5.90
N CYS A 25 11.04 24.03 -5.75
CA CYS A 25 10.95 22.59 -5.60
C CYS A 25 11.32 21.92 -6.92
N GLY A 26 12.14 20.88 -6.85
CA GLY A 26 12.29 19.95 -7.96
C GLY A 26 11.01 19.13 -8.19
N GLN A 27 11.14 18.11 -9.03
CA GLN A 27 10.11 17.09 -9.19
C GLN A 27 9.66 16.52 -7.84
N ARG A 28 8.35 16.28 -7.68
CA ARG A 28 7.81 15.58 -6.51
C ARG A 28 8.33 14.14 -6.51
N LEU A 29 9.10 13.79 -5.49
CA LEU A 29 9.69 12.47 -5.33
C LEU A 29 9.29 11.88 -3.99
N ARG A 30 8.41 10.87 -4.02
CA ARG A 30 8.00 10.12 -2.82
C ARG A 30 9.09 9.10 -2.48
N ARG A 31 9.57 9.14 -1.24
CA ARG A 31 10.69 8.33 -0.75
C ARG A 31 10.22 7.31 0.29
N ASN A 32 10.98 6.23 0.45
CA ASN A 32 10.79 5.31 1.56
C ASN A 32 11.14 6.06 2.86
N TRP A 33 10.26 5.99 3.85
CA TRP A 33 10.52 6.59 5.16
C TRP A 33 11.89 6.21 5.75
N ASP A 34 12.30 4.95 5.61
CA ASP A 34 13.58 4.45 6.15
C ASP A 34 14.80 5.10 5.50
N SER A 35 14.65 5.63 4.28
CA SER A 35 15.72 6.29 3.52
C SER A 35 15.74 7.81 3.67
N MET A 36 14.72 8.40 4.28
CA MET A 36 14.61 9.85 4.42
C MET A 36 15.60 10.41 5.44
N SER A 37 16.10 11.62 5.17
CA SER A 37 16.87 12.37 6.17
C SER A 37 16.01 12.73 7.38
N GLN A 38 16.66 12.95 8.53
CA GLN A 38 15.95 13.42 9.72
C GLN A 38 15.30 14.79 9.51
N GLN A 39 15.90 15.64 8.66
CA GLN A 39 15.33 16.93 8.29
C GLN A 39 14.03 16.77 7.49
N ASP A 40 13.99 15.83 6.53
CA ASP A 40 12.78 15.58 5.73
C ASP A 40 11.67 14.98 6.60
N LYS A 41 12.01 14.04 7.48
CA LYS A 41 11.08 13.47 8.46
C LYS A 41 10.49 14.54 9.38
N SER A 42 11.35 15.41 9.92
CA SER A 42 10.92 16.55 10.75
C SER A 42 10.03 17.52 9.98
N THR A 43 10.35 17.79 8.71
CA THR A 43 9.56 18.67 7.83
C THR A 43 8.17 18.07 7.56
N TYR A 44 8.10 16.76 7.30
CA TYR A 44 6.83 16.05 7.11
C TYR A 44 5.98 16.03 8.39
N LEU A 45 6.58 15.70 9.55
CA LEU A 45 5.90 15.75 10.85
C LEU A 45 5.36 17.15 11.16
N GLY A 46 6.14 18.19 10.87
CA GLY A 46 5.73 19.59 11.00
C GLY A 46 4.56 19.95 10.07
N ALA A 47 4.56 19.47 8.83
CA ALA A 47 3.48 19.69 7.88
C ALA A 47 2.17 19.03 8.35
N ILE A 48 2.24 17.79 8.86
CA ILE A 48 1.09 17.08 9.44
C ILE A 48 0.54 17.83 10.64
N GLN A 49 1.42 18.25 11.56
CA GLN A 49 1.02 19.03 12.73
C GLN A 49 0.37 20.37 12.33
N ALA A 50 0.93 21.08 11.35
CA ALA A 50 0.35 22.32 10.83
C ALA A 50 -1.04 22.09 10.21
N ALA A 51 -1.20 21.01 9.43
CA ALA A 51 -2.48 20.60 8.84
C ALA A 51 -3.54 20.26 9.90
N MET A 52 -3.15 19.60 10.99
CA MET A 52 -4.05 19.31 12.11
C MET A 52 -4.45 20.59 12.84
N ASN A 53 -3.49 21.48 13.07
CA ASN A 53 -3.73 22.77 13.74
C ASN A 53 -4.61 23.73 12.94
N SER A 54 -4.54 23.68 11.61
CA SER A 54 -5.35 24.53 10.71
C SER A 54 -6.77 24.00 10.49
N GLY A 55 -7.07 22.76 10.93
CA GLY A 55 -8.34 22.10 10.66
C GLY A 55 -8.46 21.56 9.22
N ALA A 56 -7.42 21.68 8.39
CA ALA A 56 -7.41 21.11 7.05
C ALA A 56 -7.35 19.58 7.09
N TYR A 57 -6.62 18.99 8.05
CA TYR A 57 -6.46 17.54 8.17
C TYR A 57 -7.79 16.81 8.40
N ILE A 58 -8.64 17.31 9.31
CA ILE A 58 -9.92 16.66 9.62
C ILE A 58 -10.88 16.63 8.42
N LYS A 59 -10.74 17.57 7.47
CA LYS A 59 -11.52 17.55 6.22
C LYS A 59 -11.22 16.32 5.37
N PHE A 60 -9.98 15.84 5.33
CA PHE A 60 -9.65 14.60 4.63
C PHE A 60 -10.18 13.36 5.34
N VAL A 61 -10.31 13.38 6.66
CA VAL A 61 -11.01 12.33 7.41
C VAL A 61 -12.52 12.37 7.10
N GLU A 62 -13.11 13.57 7.01
CA GLU A 62 -14.50 13.75 6.56
C GLU A 62 -14.72 13.17 5.15
N LEU A 63 -13.79 13.36 4.20
CA LEU A 63 -13.88 12.78 2.85
C LEU A 63 -14.03 11.26 2.86
N HIS A 64 -13.27 10.58 3.71
CA HIS A 64 -13.24 9.12 3.74
C HIS A 64 -14.37 8.53 4.60
N THR A 65 -14.87 9.28 5.58
CA THR A 65 -16.00 8.87 6.44
C THR A 65 -17.37 9.22 5.84
N GLU A 66 -17.43 10.07 4.82
CA GLU A 66 -18.66 10.37 4.10
C GLU A 66 -19.09 9.18 3.23
N MET A 67 -20.32 8.71 3.41
CA MET A 67 -20.74 7.41 2.88
C MET A 67 -20.83 7.32 1.35
N MET A 68 -21.09 8.42 0.64
CA MET A 68 -21.08 8.38 -0.83
C MET A 68 -19.64 8.28 -1.36
N SER A 69 -18.73 9.02 -0.76
CA SER A 69 -17.30 8.98 -1.02
C SER A 69 -16.71 7.61 -0.68
N GLU A 70 -17.06 7.04 0.47
CA GLU A 70 -16.66 5.69 0.90
C GLU A 70 -17.08 4.61 -0.10
N ARG A 71 -18.36 4.60 -0.49
CA ARG A 71 -18.89 3.63 -1.47
C ARG A 71 -18.22 3.74 -2.82
N GLU A 72 -17.74 4.93 -3.15
CA GLU A 72 -16.97 5.19 -4.35
C GLU A 72 -15.47 4.93 -4.16
N ALA A 73 -14.98 4.77 -2.94
CA ALA A 73 -13.56 4.53 -2.64
C ALA A 73 -13.23 3.03 -2.48
N HIS A 74 -14.18 2.19 -2.06
CA HIS A 74 -13.90 0.82 -1.63
C HIS A 74 -14.93 -0.23 -2.07
N GLY A 75 -14.47 -1.48 -2.18
CA GLY A 75 -15.27 -2.63 -2.56
C GLY A 75 -15.63 -2.63 -4.05
N GLN A 76 -14.74 -2.10 -4.89
CA GLN A 76 -14.93 -1.97 -6.34
C GLN A 76 -13.57 -1.97 -7.10
N CYS A 77 -13.59 -1.67 -8.41
CA CYS A 77 -12.40 -1.64 -9.28
C CYS A 77 -11.64 -0.30 -9.37
N MET A 78 -12.18 0.79 -8.83
CA MET A 78 -11.64 2.14 -8.84
C MET A 78 -10.88 2.54 -7.55
N PHE A 79 -10.79 1.64 -6.57
CA PHE A 79 -10.17 1.86 -5.26
C PHE A 79 -8.82 2.59 -5.35
N ILE A 80 -7.92 2.11 -6.20
CA ILE A 80 -6.60 2.72 -6.39
C ILE A 80 -6.67 4.16 -6.90
N TYR A 81 -7.52 4.44 -7.90
CA TYR A 81 -7.62 5.77 -8.49
C TYR A 81 -8.28 6.78 -7.54
N TRP A 82 -9.29 6.35 -6.78
CA TRP A 82 -9.90 7.20 -5.77
C TRP A 82 -8.86 7.61 -4.70
N HIS A 83 -8.11 6.64 -4.17
CA HIS A 83 -7.07 6.93 -3.17
C HIS A 83 -5.90 7.74 -3.73
N ARG A 84 -5.54 7.56 -5.00
CA ARG A 84 -4.53 8.40 -5.68
C ARG A 84 -4.92 9.86 -5.69
N LEU A 85 -6.16 10.21 -6.07
CA LEU A 85 -6.63 11.60 -6.02
C LEU A 85 -6.60 12.15 -4.59
N MET A 86 -6.97 11.33 -3.60
CA MET A 86 -6.96 11.73 -2.20
C MET A 86 -5.53 12.02 -1.72
N LEU A 87 -4.55 11.17 -2.07
CA LEU A 87 -3.13 11.37 -1.78
C LEU A 87 -2.59 12.65 -2.42
N ILE A 88 -2.93 12.92 -3.68
CA ILE A 88 -2.48 14.12 -4.40
C ILE A 88 -3.03 15.39 -3.71
N ALA A 89 -4.33 15.42 -3.43
CA ALA A 89 -4.94 16.57 -2.78
C ALA A 89 -4.43 16.75 -1.34
N PHE A 90 -4.16 15.66 -0.61
CA PHE A 90 -3.58 15.72 0.73
C PHE A 90 -2.14 16.25 0.69
N GLU A 91 -1.31 15.78 -0.26
CA GLU A 91 0.05 16.29 -0.45
C GLU A 91 0.04 17.78 -0.81
N ASN A 92 -0.86 18.21 -1.70
CA ASN A 92 -1.07 19.62 -2.03
C ASN A 92 -1.45 20.43 -0.77
N MET A 93 -2.29 19.86 0.09
CA MET A 93 -2.68 20.48 1.36
C MET A 93 -1.49 20.63 2.32
N LEU A 94 -0.64 19.60 2.45
CA LEU A 94 0.58 19.67 3.27
C LEU A 94 1.54 20.75 2.75
N ARG A 95 1.76 20.80 1.43
CA ARG A 95 2.59 21.82 0.77
C ARG A 95 2.06 23.23 0.97
N GLY A 96 0.74 23.37 1.12
CA GLY A 96 0.06 24.63 1.38
C GLY A 96 0.02 25.09 2.84
N GLN A 97 0.60 24.34 3.78
CA GLN A 97 0.62 24.72 5.21
C GLN A 97 1.67 25.81 5.55
N GLY A 98 2.58 26.13 4.63
CA GLY A 98 3.62 27.13 4.83
C GLY A 98 4.77 26.98 3.85
N ALA A 99 5.55 28.04 3.63
CA ALA A 99 6.65 28.04 2.66
C ALA A 99 7.72 26.97 2.97
N GLN A 100 7.94 26.66 4.24
CA GLN A 100 8.86 25.61 4.69
C GLN A 100 8.39 24.20 4.31
N PHE A 101 7.10 24.01 4.02
CA PHE A 101 6.53 22.73 3.60
C PHE A 101 6.29 22.66 2.09
N ALA A 102 6.58 23.72 1.34
CA ALA A 102 6.22 23.86 -0.08
C ALA A 102 6.74 22.71 -0.96
N CYS A 103 7.82 22.03 -0.55
CA CYS A 103 8.41 20.91 -1.27
C CYS A 103 8.13 19.53 -0.65
N VAL A 104 7.35 19.45 0.42
CA VAL A 104 7.04 18.17 1.09
C VAL A 104 6.30 17.23 0.14
N THR A 105 6.59 15.94 0.26
CA THR A 105 5.92 14.84 -0.44
C THR A 105 5.52 13.79 0.58
N ILE A 106 4.47 13.02 0.29
CA ILE A 106 4.06 11.91 1.15
C ILE A 106 5.10 10.79 1.03
N PRO A 107 5.73 10.35 2.13
CA PRO A 107 6.61 9.20 2.11
C PRO A 107 5.82 7.89 2.10
N TYR A 108 6.38 6.85 1.51
CA TYR A 108 5.76 5.52 1.56
C TYR A 108 6.37 4.66 2.66
N TRP A 109 5.54 3.76 3.20
CA TRP A 109 5.97 2.76 4.19
C TRP A 109 6.24 1.44 3.49
N ASP A 110 7.51 1.06 3.36
CA ASP A 110 7.92 -0.23 2.78
C ASP A 110 7.71 -1.39 3.78
N TRP A 111 6.45 -1.79 3.94
CA TRP A 111 6.10 -2.92 4.79
C TRP A 111 6.57 -4.26 4.22
N ILE A 112 6.98 -4.36 2.94
CA ILE A 112 7.53 -5.61 2.37
C ILE A 112 8.89 -5.88 2.99
N THR A 113 9.74 -4.84 3.03
CA THR A 113 11.04 -4.94 3.68
C THR A 113 10.90 -5.19 5.18
N ALA A 114 10.00 -4.48 5.85
CA ALA A 114 9.76 -4.70 7.28
C ALA A 114 9.21 -6.10 7.61
N GLN A 115 8.31 -6.64 6.78
CA GLN A 115 7.76 -7.99 6.95
C GLN A 115 8.83 -9.07 6.82
N SER A 116 9.83 -8.87 5.97
CA SER A 116 10.93 -9.82 5.84
C SER A 116 11.84 -9.83 7.07
N ARG A 117 12.17 -8.65 7.63
CA ARG A 117 12.91 -8.56 8.89
C ARG A 117 12.16 -9.27 10.02
N PHE A 118 10.84 -9.05 10.08
CA PHE A 118 9.93 -9.71 11.02
C PHE A 118 9.95 -11.23 10.86
N THR A 119 9.80 -11.72 9.63
CA THR A 119 9.78 -13.15 9.31
C THR A 119 11.11 -13.84 9.61
N ASN A 120 12.23 -13.12 9.45
CA ASN A 120 13.56 -13.61 9.79
C ASN A 120 13.91 -13.46 11.29
N GLY A 121 12.97 -13.04 12.13
CA GLY A 121 13.15 -12.93 13.58
C GLY A 121 14.10 -11.80 14.02
N GLN A 122 14.41 -10.84 13.14
CA GLN A 122 15.26 -9.69 13.47
C GLN A 122 14.54 -8.67 14.37
N CYS A 123 13.22 -8.70 14.37
CA CYS A 123 12.33 -7.82 15.11
C CYS A 123 11.00 -8.55 15.37
N ARG A 124 10.19 -8.05 16.31
CA ARG A 124 9.05 -8.79 16.87
C ARG A 124 7.67 -8.17 16.68
N SER A 125 7.58 -6.97 16.10
CA SER A 125 6.30 -6.30 15.86
C SER A 125 6.42 -5.23 14.78
N MET A 126 5.28 -4.69 14.35
CA MET A 126 5.22 -3.53 13.45
C MET A 126 6.01 -2.34 13.99
N ALA A 127 5.88 -2.04 15.28
CA ALA A 127 6.65 -0.97 15.92
C ALA A 127 8.16 -1.23 15.89
N ASP A 128 8.58 -2.48 16.09
CA ASP A 128 10.00 -2.86 16.13
C ASP A 128 10.65 -2.90 14.74
N CYS A 129 9.93 -3.40 13.73
CA CYS A 129 10.48 -3.58 12.38
C CYS A 129 10.36 -2.36 11.47
N SER A 130 9.62 -1.32 11.87
CA SER A 130 9.33 -0.16 11.02
C SER A 130 9.50 1.14 11.79
N PRO A 131 10.62 1.87 11.60
CA PRO A 131 10.87 3.16 12.24
C PRO A 131 9.71 4.15 12.11
N ILE A 132 9.03 4.19 10.94
CA ILE A 132 7.88 5.06 10.70
C ILE A 132 6.76 4.89 11.74
N VAL A 133 6.55 3.68 12.26
CA VAL A 133 5.48 3.38 13.22
C VAL A 133 5.74 4.12 14.53
N ASN A 134 6.99 4.16 14.99
CA ASN A 134 7.39 4.89 16.20
C ASN A 134 7.58 6.40 15.96
N GLU A 135 8.18 6.76 14.83
CA GLU A 135 8.50 8.16 14.51
C GLU A 135 7.24 8.98 14.17
N LEU A 136 6.15 8.34 13.73
CA LEU A 136 4.80 8.93 13.66
C LEU A 136 4.03 8.82 14.99
N GLY A 137 4.75 8.75 16.12
CA GLY A 137 4.21 8.85 17.48
C GLY A 137 4.04 7.53 18.24
N GLY A 138 4.19 6.38 17.57
CA GLY A 138 4.13 5.04 18.21
C GLY A 138 2.93 4.79 19.11
N VAL A 139 3.12 3.92 20.10
CA VAL A 139 2.21 3.71 21.23
C VAL A 139 3.06 3.68 22.52
N PRO A 140 3.32 4.84 23.15
CA PRO A 140 4.18 4.90 24.33
C PRO A 140 3.66 4.06 25.50
N ALA A 141 4.57 3.54 26.32
CA ALA A 141 4.22 2.78 27.52
C ALA A 141 3.32 3.62 28.45
N GLY A 142 2.31 2.97 29.04
CA GLY A 142 1.35 3.63 29.93
C GLY A 142 0.25 4.45 29.24
N THR A 143 0.23 4.50 27.91
CA THR A 143 -0.89 5.09 27.16
C THR A 143 -2.19 4.38 27.53
N GLN A 144 -3.24 5.14 27.80
CA GLN A 144 -4.53 4.61 28.22
C GLN A 144 -5.45 4.35 27.02
N GLN A 145 -6.24 3.29 27.11
CA GLN A 145 -7.29 3.03 26.12
C GLN A 145 -8.47 3.97 26.31
N ARG A 146 -9.11 4.35 25.21
CA ARG A 146 -10.27 5.24 25.18
C ARG A 146 -11.13 4.93 23.96
N GLN A 147 -12.45 5.06 24.14
CA GLN A 147 -13.38 5.17 23.02
C GLN A 147 -13.48 6.63 22.57
N LEU A 148 -13.37 6.87 21.27
CA LEU A 148 -13.40 8.19 20.66
C LEU A 148 -14.19 8.14 19.36
N ALA A 149 -15.20 9.00 19.23
CA ALA A 149 -15.89 9.18 17.96
C ALA A 149 -15.10 10.16 17.08
N ILE A 150 -14.49 9.66 16.00
CA ILE A 150 -13.76 10.48 15.03
C ILE A 150 -14.66 10.73 13.82
N ASN A 151 -15.03 11.99 13.61
CA ASN A 151 -16.06 12.40 12.66
C ASN A 151 -17.34 11.56 12.74
N GLY A 152 -17.76 11.24 13.97
CA GLY A 152 -18.95 10.43 14.24
C GLY A 152 -18.75 8.91 14.12
N VAL A 153 -17.59 8.45 13.65
CA VAL A 153 -17.23 7.02 13.58
C VAL A 153 -16.66 6.59 14.94
N PRO A 154 -17.28 5.61 15.63
CA PRO A 154 -16.75 5.07 16.87
C PRO A 154 -15.40 4.38 16.63
N THR A 155 -14.39 4.74 17.42
CA THR A 155 -13.08 4.09 17.43
C THR A 155 -12.72 3.72 18.86
N GLN A 156 -11.92 2.67 19.04
CA GLN A 156 -11.46 2.21 20.35
C GLN A 156 -9.98 1.82 20.28
N GLY A 157 -9.18 2.31 21.21
CA GLY A 157 -7.76 1.95 21.26
C GLY A 157 -6.98 2.84 22.22
N PHE A 158 -5.66 2.74 22.20
CA PHE A 158 -4.75 3.62 22.91
C PHE A 158 -4.85 5.04 22.36
N CYS A 159 -5.27 6.00 23.19
CA CYS A 159 -5.40 7.41 22.80
C CYS A 159 -4.01 8.06 22.85
N VAL A 160 -3.28 7.98 21.73
CA VAL A 160 -1.89 8.41 21.62
C VAL A 160 -1.80 9.93 21.43
N ARG A 161 -1.04 10.57 22.30
CA ARG A 161 -0.84 12.03 22.38
C ARG A 161 0.57 12.46 21.96
N SER A 162 1.38 11.56 21.43
CA SER A 162 2.71 11.88 20.90
C SER A 162 2.60 12.84 19.71
N ASN A 163 3.62 13.65 19.45
CA ASN A 163 3.69 14.41 18.20
C ASN A 163 3.65 13.45 16.99
N PRO A 164 2.88 13.73 15.92
CA PRO A 164 2.05 14.92 15.67
C PRO A 164 0.58 14.81 16.15
N LEU A 165 0.21 13.69 16.76
CA LEU A 165 -1.18 13.33 17.13
C LEU A 165 -1.75 14.20 18.26
N ASN A 166 -0.91 14.83 19.08
CA ASN A 166 -1.34 15.83 20.06
C ASN A 166 -2.12 16.99 19.44
N SER A 167 -1.87 17.30 18.17
CA SER A 167 -2.56 18.37 17.44
C SER A 167 -3.88 17.94 16.83
N PHE A 168 -4.21 16.64 16.85
CA PHE A 168 -5.41 16.14 16.19
C PHE A 168 -6.70 16.56 16.91
N CYS A 169 -7.69 16.96 16.11
CA CYS A 169 -9.04 17.19 16.57
C CYS A 169 -10.01 16.22 15.91
N GLN A 170 -10.80 15.51 16.71
CA GLN A 170 -11.65 14.42 16.25
C GLN A 170 -12.86 14.84 15.40
N SER A 171 -13.16 16.14 15.30
CA SER A 171 -14.27 16.65 14.48
C SER A 171 -14.05 18.11 14.11
N GLY A 172 -14.48 18.51 12.91
CA GLY A 172 -14.55 19.93 12.54
C GLY A 172 -15.65 20.71 13.26
N GLY A 173 -16.56 20.04 13.98
CA GLY A 173 -17.69 20.65 14.70
C GLY A 173 -17.44 20.95 16.17
N ILE A 174 -16.23 20.74 16.70
CA ILE A 174 -15.89 20.99 18.10
C ILE A 174 -14.81 22.07 18.22
N ALA A 175 -14.84 22.83 19.32
CA ALA A 175 -13.83 23.87 19.56
C ALA A 175 -12.45 23.25 19.86
N ARG A 176 -11.38 23.96 19.50
CA ARG A 176 -10.00 23.43 19.60
C ARG A 176 -9.59 23.03 21.03
N ASN A 177 -10.08 23.76 22.03
CA ASN A 177 -9.84 23.46 23.45
C ASN A 177 -10.65 22.26 23.98
N GLN A 178 -11.57 21.71 23.18
CA GLN A 178 -12.38 20.54 23.50
C GLN A 178 -11.94 19.28 22.72
N CYS A 179 -10.97 19.41 21.82
CA CYS A 179 -10.41 18.29 21.09
C CYS A 179 -9.81 17.28 22.07
N ALA A 180 -9.93 15.99 21.76
CA ALA A 180 -9.31 14.93 22.55
C ALA A 180 -7.78 15.07 22.56
N GLY A 181 -7.19 15.62 21.50
CA GLY A 181 -5.74 15.80 21.35
C GLY A 181 -5.01 14.46 21.25
N CYS A 182 -5.65 13.47 20.62
CA CYS A 182 -5.11 12.14 20.40
C CYS A 182 -5.83 11.42 19.25
N VAL A 183 -5.19 10.39 18.72
CA VAL A 183 -5.81 9.39 17.82
C VAL A 183 -5.76 8.04 18.52
N THR A 184 -6.80 7.23 18.34
CA THR A 184 -6.88 5.87 18.88
C THR A 184 -6.06 4.90 18.01
N ARG A 185 -5.16 4.13 18.61
CA ARG A 185 -4.33 3.10 17.95
C ARG A 185 -4.50 1.73 18.61
N GLY A 186 -4.32 0.66 17.86
CA GLY A 186 -4.12 -0.68 18.43
C GLY A 186 -2.81 -0.82 19.19
N ASP A 187 -2.54 -2.02 19.72
CA ASP A 187 -1.24 -2.32 20.36
C ASP A 187 -0.16 -2.59 19.30
N TRP A 188 0.42 -1.53 18.74
CA TRP A 188 1.43 -1.64 17.68
C TRP A 188 2.74 -2.30 18.15
N ASN A 189 3.00 -2.33 19.46
CA ASN A 189 4.13 -3.04 20.04
C ASN A 189 3.96 -4.57 19.98
N ARG A 190 2.74 -5.06 19.74
CA ARG A 190 2.38 -6.48 19.60
C ARG A 190 1.71 -6.81 18.27
N ALA A 191 1.56 -5.83 17.37
CA ALA A 191 1.02 -6.05 16.04
C ALA A 191 2.04 -6.79 15.19
N ALA A 192 1.64 -7.89 14.56
CA ALA A 192 2.46 -8.65 13.62
C ALA A 192 2.26 -8.12 12.20
N PHE A 193 3.24 -8.30 11.31
CA PHE A 193 3.00 -8.06 9.88
C PHE A 193 2.11 -9.15 9.32
N PRO A 194 1.00 -8.82 8.62
CA PRO A 194 0.16 -9.83 8.01
C PRO A 194 0.91 -10.57 6.90
N GLY A 195 0.67 -11.86 6.72
CA GLY A 195 1.29 -12.66 5.65
C GLY A 195 1.01 -12.11 4.24
N SER A 196 -0.07 -11.34 4.09
CA SER A 196 -0.42 -10.64 2.85
C SER A 196 0.53 -9.48 2.50
N THR A 197 1.43 -9.10 3.41
CA THR A 197 2.49 -8.11 3.18
C THR A 197 3.82 -8.75 2.78
N SER A 198 3.88 -10.09 2.72
CA SER A 198 5.07 -10.80 2.24
C SER A 198 5.33 -10.56 0.77
N PHE A 199 6.61 -10.59 0.38
CA PHE A 199 7.04 -10.42 -1.01
C PHE A 199 6.25 -11.31 -2.00
N ALA A 200 6.12 -12.60 -1.69
CA ALA A 200 5.40 -13.54 -2.55
C ALA A 200 3.89 -13.24 -2.64
N SER A 201 3.25 -12.85 -1.53
CA SER A 201 1.84 -12.46 -1.56
C SER A 201 1.65 -11.17 -2.37
N ILE A 202 2.58 -10.21 -2.30
CA ILE A 202 2.49 -8.98 -3.11
C ILE A 202 2.65 -9.25 -4.58
N GLN A 203 3.63 -10.07 -4.95
CA GLN A 203 3.75 -10.49 -6.33
C GLN A 203 2.48 -11.20 -6.79
N ASN A 204 1.84 -12.04 -5.95
CA ASN A 204 0.55 -12.62 -6.31
C ASN A 204 -0.53 -11.56 -6.48
N GLN A 205 -0.70 -10.65 -5.52
CA GLN A 205 -1.75 -9.63 -5.56
C GLN A 205 -1.62 -8.72 -6.81
N ILE A 206 -0.40 -8.36 -7.19
CA ILE A 206 -0.12 -7.50 -8.35
C ILE A 206 -0.22 -8.27 -9.67
N PHE A 207 0.49 -9.40 -9.78
CA PHE A 207 0.70 -10.06 -11.07
C PHE A 207 -0.35 -11.12 -11.41
N SER A 208 -1.21 -11.50 -10.46
CA SER A 208 -2.38 -12.35 -10.75
C SER A 208 -3.49 -11.65 -11.49
N GLY A 209 -3.64 -10.34 -11.25
CA GLY A 209 -4.60 -9.51 -11.96
C GLY A 209 -4.15 -9.28 -13.41
N ARG A 210 -5.05 -9.54 -14.36
CA ARG A 210 -4.83 -9.27 -15.79
C ARG A 210 -5.13 -7.83 -16.17
N SER A 211 -5.93 -7.15 -15.36
CA SER A 211 -6.28 -5.74 -15.53
C SER A 211 -6.37 -5.06 -14.16
N ILE A 212 -6.48 -3.74 -14.17
CA ILE A 212 -6.71 -2.94 -12.96
C ILE A 212 -7.95 -3.39 -12.21
N GLY A 213 -8.98 -3.88 -12.92
CA GLY A 213 -10.22 -4.36 -12.34
C GLY A 213 -10.07 -5.66 -11.55
N GLU A 214 -8.99 -6.40 -11.76
CA GLU A 214 -8.64 -7.60 -10.99
C GLU A 214 -7.55 -7.29 -9.94
N MET A 215 -6.52 -6.54 -10.33
CA MET A 215 -5.40 -6.19 -9.44
C MET A 215 -5.82 -5.28 -8.29
N SER A 216 -6.65 -4.25 -8.56
CA SER A 216 -7.07 -3.29 -7.52
C SER A 216 -7.82 -3.99 -6.37
N PRO A 217 -8.83 -4.85 -6.63
CA PRO A 217 -9.47 -5.64 -5.57
C PRO A 217 -8.53 -6.62 -4.85
N ASN A 218 -7.54 -7.19 -5.55
CA ASN A 218 -6.56 -8.08 -4.92
C ASN A 218 -5.71 -7.34 -3.88
N LEU A 219 -5.24 -6.14 -4.19
CA LEU A 219 -4.50 -5.30 -3.26
C LEU A 219 -5.39 -4.80 -2.11
N GLU A 220 -6.62 -4.37 -2.43
CA GLU A 220 -7.60 -3.88 -1.44
C GLU A 220 -7.88 -4.95 -0.37
N THR A 221 -8.30 -6.15 -0.80
CA THR A 221 -8.65 -7.26 0.11
C THR A 221 -7.42 -7.96 0.72
N GLY A 222 -6.26 -7.78 0.10
CA GLY A 222 -4.96 -8.28 0.52
C GLY A 222 -4.25 -7.32 1.46
N ALA A 223 -3.07 -6.87 1.06
CA ALA A 223 -2.18 -6.07 1.91
C ALA A 223 -2.87 -4.83 2.50
N HIS A 224 -3.69 -4.12 1.72
CA HIS A 224 -4.34 -2.89 2.17
C HIS A 224 -5.19 -3.10 3.42
N ASN A 225 -6.24 -3.94 3.34
CA ASN A 225 -7.13 -4.14 4.47
C ASN A 225 -6.45 -4.88 5.62
N ASN A 226 -5.54 -5.82 5.33
CA ASN A 226 -4.86 -6.59 6.37
C ASN A 226 -3.96 -5.69 7.23
N VAL A 227 -3.28 -4.70 6.65
CA VAL A 227 -2.48 -3.72 7.41
C VAL A 227 -3.38 -2.87 8.30
N HIS A 228 -4.51 -2.35 7.78
CA HIS A 228 -5.52 -1.64 8.58
C HIS A 228 -5.99 -2.46 9.78
N ALA A 229 -6.33 -3.74 9.54
CA ALA A 229 -6.80 -4.66 10.57
C ALA A 229 -5.76 -4.92 11.67
N ASN A 230 -4.48 -5.02 11.31
CA ASN A 230 -3.42 -5.30 12.29
C ASN A 230 -3.02 -4.06 13.09
N LEU A 231 -3.17 -2.85 12.52
CA LEU A 231 -2.95 -1.61 13.23
C LEU A 231 -4.09 -1.27 14.20
N ASP A 232 -5.33 -1.66 13.88
CA ASP A 232 -6.50 -1.48 14.77
C ASP A 232 -6.73 -0.01 15.20
N GLY A 233 -7.65 0.26 16.12
CA GLY A 233 -8.00 1.63 16.52
C GLY A 233 -8.64 2.40 15.38
N ALA A 234 -8.22 3.65 15.15
CA ALA A 234 -8.69 4.44 14.02
C ALA A 234 -8.40 3.75 12.68
N MET A 235 -7.23 3.10 12.55
CA MET A 235 -6.83 2.38 11.33
C MET A 235 -7.77 1.22 10.97
N ALA A 236 -8.53 0.68 11.92
CA ALA A 236 -9.55 -0.33 11.64
C ALA A 236 -10.96 0.24 11.38
N THR A 237 -11.10 1.50 10.95
CA THR A 237 -12.42 2.11 10.70
C THR A 237 -12.40 3.02 9.48
N PHE A 238 -13.57 3.57 9.09
CA PHE A 238 -13.63 4.66 8.11
C PHE A 238 -12.87 5.91 8.54
N ALA A 239 -12.58 6.07 9.83
CA ALA A 239 -11.76 7.17 10.33
C ALA A 239 -10.25 6.87 10.24
N SER A 240 -9.81 5.84 9.51
CA SER A 240 -8.39 5.50 9.36
C SER A 240 -7.49 6.66 8.90
N PRO A 241 -7.92 7.61 8.04
CA PRO A 241 -7.08 8.77 7.73
C PRO A 241 -6.80 9.69 8.91
N ALA A 242 -7.49 9.53 10.05
CA ALA A 242 -7.17 10.24 11.28
C ALA A 242 -5.73 9.97 11.75
N ASP A 243 -5.21 8.77 11.46
CA ASP A 243 -3.84 8.40 11.76
C ASP A 243 -2.89 8.79 10.61
N PRO A 244 -1.79 9.55 10.87
CA PRO A 244 -0.83 9.91 9.84
C PRO A 244 -0.19 8.73 9.09
N ILE A 245 -0.14 7.53 9.69
CA ILE A 245 0.41 6.36 9.00
C ILE A 245 -0.44 5.92 7.81
N PHE A 246 -1.73 6.27 7.78
CA PHE A 246 -2.65 6.02 6.66
C PHE A 246 -2.05 6.48 5.33
N TRP A 247 -1.47 7.68 5.31
CA TRP A 247 -0.96 8.31 4.10
C TRP A 247 0.24 7.56 3.54
N SER A 248 1.13 7.07 4.41
CA SER A 248 2.31 6.29 4.00
C SER A 248 1.97 4.86 3.63
N HIS A 249 0.96 4.26 4.29
CA HIS A 249 0.38 2.99 3.88
C HIS A 249 -0.23 3.08 2.47
N HIS A 250 -1.07 4.09 2.22
CA HIS A 250 -1.70 4.30 0.90
C HIS A 250 -0.71 4.75 -0.17
N ALA A 251 0.36 5.47 0.19
CA ALA A 251 1.45 5.75 -0.75
C ALA A 251 2.19 4.48 -1.17
N MET A 252 2.30 3.47 -0.30
CA MET A 252 2.81 2.15 -0.66
C MET A 252 1.82 1.39 -1.57
N VAL A 253 0.52 1.43 -1.29
CA VAL A 253 -0.51 0.84 -2.18
C VAL A 253 -0.47 1.48 -3.57
N ASP A 254 -0.35 2.81 -3.65
CA ASP A 254 -0.22 3.55 -4.91
C ASP A 254 1.09 3.19 -5.65
N LEU A 255 2.19 2.97 -4.93
CA LEU A 255 3.43 2.46 -5.51
C LEU A 255 3.24 1.09 -6.17
N LEU A 256 2.50 0.17 -5.54
CA LEU A 256 2.24 -1.14 -6.14
C LEU A 256 1.41 -1.03 -7.42
N HIS A 257 0.54 -0.02 -7.52
CA HIS A 257 -0.10 0.31 -8.79
C HIS A 257 0.88 0.83 -9.83
N VAL A 258 1.84 1.68 -9.45
CA VAL A 258 2.91 2.15 -10.36
C VAL A 258 3.71 0.96 -10.90
N VAL A 259 4.05 -0.02 -10.06
CA VAL A 259 4.68 -1.28 -10.48
C VAL A 259 3.80 -2.02 -11.49
N PHE A 260 2.52 -2.23 -11.18
CA PHE A 260 1.59 -2.87 -12.11
C PHE A 260 1.50 -2.14 -13.45
N HIS A 261 1.38 -0.80 -13.42
CA HIS A 261 1.25 0.04 -14.60
C HIS A 261 2.49 -0.13 -15.49
N ARG A 262 3.68 0.06 -14.93
CA ARG A 262 4.95 -0.15 -15.65
C ARG A 262 5.06 -1.51 -16.31
N CYS A 263 4.55 -2.55 -15.65
CA CYS A 263 4.75 -3.95 -16.03
C CYS A 263 3.68 -4.54 -16.93
N ARG A 264 2.44 -4.07 -16.84
CA ARG A 264 1.30 -4.61 -17.59
C ARG A 264 0.74 -3.63 -18.61
N VAL A 265 0.97 -2.33 -18.42
CA VAL A 265 0.52 -1.25 -19.33
C VAL A 265 1.69 -0.75 -20.16
N GLY A 266 2.88 -0.66 -19.56
CA GLY A 266 4.11 -0.19 -20.20
C GLY A 266 4.45 1.25 -19.79
N SER A 267 5.50 1.80 -20.41
CA SER A 267 6.04 3.12 -20.06
C SER A 267 5.65 4.23 -21.03
N THR A 268 4.88 3.92 -22.07
CA THR A 268 4.45 4.91 -23.08
C THR A 268 3.33 5.77 -22.50
N ARG A 269 3.53 7.09 -22.46
CA ARG A 269 2.47 8.03 -22.07
C ARG A 269 1.34 7.98 -23.09
N MET A 270 0.12 7.88 -22.59
CA MET A 270 -1.10 7.74 -23.38
C MET A 270 -1.92 9.04 -23.37
N THR A 271 -2.60 9.33 -24.47
CA THR A 271 -3.69 10.33 -24.48
C THR A 271 -4.86 9.84 -23.63
N PHE A 272 -5.80 10.74 -23.31
CA PHE A 272 -6.99 10.37 -22.56
C PHE A 272 -7.78 9.25 -23.26
N GLU A 273 -7.96 9.31 -24.58
CA GLU A 273 -8.69 8.32 -25.36
C GLU A 273 -8.00 6.95 -25.31
N GLN A 274 -6.67 6.93 -25.37
CA GLN A 274 -5.88 5.72 -25.22
C GLN A 274 -6.02 5.12 -23.82
N LYS A 275 -5.93 5.95 -22.77
CA LYS A 275 -6.16 5.53 -21.38
C LYS A 275 -7.55 4.93 -21.20
N ALA A 276 -8.58 5.62 -21.70
CA ALA A 276 -9.98 5.22 -21.60
C ALA A 276 -10.30 3.90 -22.33
N ALA A 277 -9.56 3.59 -23.40
CA ALA A 277 -9.72 2.36 -24.17
C ALA A 277 -8.77 1.22 -23.77
N HIS A 278 -7.82 1.46 -22.85
CA HIS A 278 -6.75 0.50 -22.58
C HIS A 278 -7.28 -0.74 -21.82
N PRO A 279 -7.17 -1.96 -22.36
CA PRO A 279 -7.85 -3.15 -21.82
C PRO A 279 -7.30 -3.65 -20.47
N VAL A 280 -6.07 -3.26 -20.15
CA VAL A 280 -5.41 -3.59 -18.86
C VAL A 280 -5.55 -2.45 -17.85
N ALA A 281 -5.18 -1.23 -18.23
CA ALA A 281 -5.16 -0.08 -17.35
C ALA A 281 -6.55 0.49 -17.03
N TRP A 282 -7.55 0.18 -17.85
CA TRP A 282 -8.96 0.50 -17.60
C TRP A 282 -9.81 -0.76 -17.54
N SER A 283 -10.75 -0.79 -16.60
CA SER A 283 -11.80 -1.80 -16.54
C SER A 283 -13.00 -1.21 -15.82
N SER A 284 -14.16 -1.19 -16.49
CA SER A 284 -15.41 -0.74 -15.89
C SER A 284 -16.00 -1.84 -14.99
N CYS A 285 -16.45 -1.46 -13.80
CA CYS A 285 -17.23 -2.33 -12.91
C CYS A 285 -18.47 -1.60 -12.37
N GLY A 286 -19.40 -2.36 -11.78
CA GLY A 286 -20.58 -1.80 -11.14
C GLY A 286 -20.21 -0.93 -9.94
N ARG A 287 -20.94 0.17 -9.77
CA ARG A 287 -20.83 1.01 -8.57
C ARG A 287 -21.70 0.44 -7.45
N ARG A 288 -21.27 0.58 -6.20
CA ARG A 288 -22.06 0.18 -5.00
C ARG A 288 -23.36 0.99 -4.84
N ASN A 289 -23.44 2.17 -5.46
CA ASN A 289 -24.63 3.03 -5.47
C ASN A 289 -25.42 2.95 -6.80
N GLY A 290 -25.15 1.97 -7.65
CA GLY A 290 -25.83 1.76 -8.92
C GLY A 290 -25.13 2.40 -10.13
N GLY A 291 -25.32 1.79 -11.30
CA GLY A 291 -24.61 2.17 -12.52
C GLY A 291 -23.21 1.53 -12.63
N VAL A 292 -22.41 2.06 -13.55
CA VAL A 292 -21.09 1.50 -13.92
C VAL A 292 -20.09 2.65 -14.01
N PHE A 293 -18.86 2.44 -13.55
CA PHE A 293 -17.77 3.41 -13.71
C PHE A 293 -17.40 3.60 -15.18
N ARG A 294 -17.33 4.85 -15.62
CA ARG A 294 -16.83 5.24 -16.94
C ARG A 294 -15.48 5.97 -16.82
N PRO A 295 -14.61 5.90 -17.85
CA PRO A 295 -13.33 6.61 -17.86
C PRO A 295 -13.44 8.12 -17.59
N THR A 296 -14.54 8.71 -18.08
CA THR A 296 -14.84 10.13 -18.03
C THR A 296 -15.50 10.59 -16.74
N ASP A 297 -15.92 9.66 -15.88
CA ASP A 297 -16.62 10.03 -14.66
C ASP A 297 -15.64 10.79 -13.73
N PRO A 298 -16.05 11.94 -13.18
CA PRO A 298 -15.28 12.58 -12.13
C PRO A 298 -15.31 11.71 -10.87
N VAL A 299 -14.19 11.66 -10.17
CA VAL A 299 -14.07 10.99 -8.87
C VAL A 299 -14.89 11.75 -7.84
N MET A 300 -15.87 11.10 -7.22
CA MET A 300 -16.67 11.72 -6.16
C MET A 300 -15.89 11.75 -4.84
N MET A 301 -15.64 12.95 -4.34
CA MET A 301 -15.12 13.20 -2.98
C MET A 301 -15.91 14.32 -2.34
N ARG A 302 -16.48 14.06 -1.16
CA ARG A 302 -17.35 15.01 -0.45
C ARG A 302 -16.97 15.10 1.02
N THR A 303 -16.93 16.31 1.56
CA THR A 303 -16.61 16.55 2.98
C THR A 303 -17.85 17.04 3.71
N GLY A 304 -18.02 16.57 4.95
CA GLY A 304 -19.09 16.99 5.82
C GLY A 304 -18.88 16.47 7.25
N VAL A 305 -19.06 17.35 8.23
CA VAL A 305 -18.92 17.00 9.65
C VAL A 305 -19.95 15.93 10.01
N ASN A 306 -19.46 14.78 10.47
CA ASN A 306 -20.24 13.58 10.77
C ASN A 306 -21.16 13.15 9.60
N GLY A 307 -20.74 13.41 8.35
CA GLY A 307 -21.51 13.13 7.15
C GLY A 307 -22.74 14.01 6.93
N ARG A 308 -22.92 15.09 7.72
CA ARG A 308 -24.07 16.00 7.58
C ARG A 308 -23.81 17.06 6.51
N ASN A 309 -24.81 17.29 5.66
CA ASN A 309 -24.80 18.26 4.56
C ASN A 309 -23.50 18.25 3.73
N PRO A 310 -23.04 17.09 3.23
CA PRO A 310 -21.72 17.00 2.63
C PRO A 310 -21.67 17.71 1.28
N ILE A 311 -20.62 18.51 1.09
CA ILE A 311 -20.35 19.27 -0.14
C ILE A 311 -19.19 18.62 -0.92
N PRO A 312 -19.10 18.81 -2.25
CA PRO A 312 -17.92 18.39 -3.01
C PRO A 312 -16.64 18.97 -2.41
N ALA A 313 -15.59 18.16 -2.29
CA ALA A 313 -14.33 18.55 -1.67
C ALA A 313 -13.71 19.79 -2.33
N ALA A 314 -13.80 19.89 -3.66
CA ALA A 314 -13.32 21.04 -4.44
C ALA A 314 -14.04 22.36 -4.11
N ASN A 315 -15.23 22.30 -3.50
CA ASN A 315 -16.03 23.46 -3.10
C ASN A 315 -15.84 23.81 -1.62
N ASP A 316 -15.11 23.01 -0.85
CA ASP A 316 -14.87 23.28 0.57
C ASP A 316 -13.95 24.51 0.73
N PRO A 317 -14.28 25.46 1.63
CA PRO A 317 -13.52 26.70 1.78
C PRO A 317 -12.11 26.50 2.36
N ILE A 318 -11.84 25.37 3.02
CA ILE A 318 -10.55 25.08 3.64
C ILE A 318 -9.67 24.29 2.68
N VAL A 319 -10.22 23.22 2.09
CA VAL A 319 -9.43 22.26 1.31
C VAL A 319 -9.67 22.31 -0.20
N GLY A 320 -10.74 22.96 -0.67
CA GLY A 320 -11.13 22.95 -2.09
C GLY A 320 -10.05 23.47 -3.03
N ARG A 321 -9.26 24.46 -2.57
CA ARG A 321 -8.11 24.99 -3.32
C ARG A 321 -7.05 23.93 -3.66
N PHE A 322 -6.93 22.87 -2.87
CA PHE A 322 -5.90 21.83 -3.08
C PHE A 322 -6.30 20.78 -4.14
N PHE A 323 -7.55 20.81 -4.60
CA PHE A 323 -8.06 20.02 -5.72
C PHE A 323 -7.95 20.77 -7.06
N GLN A 324 -7.69 22.08 -7.04
CA GLN A 324 -7.61 22.88 -8.26
C GLN A 324 -6.39 22.47 -9.09
N GLY A 325 -6.61 22.30 -10.40
CA GLY A 325 -5.56 21.90 -11.35
C GLY A 325 -5.14 20.42 -11.25
N VAL A 326 -5.76 19.63 -10.37
CA VAL A 326 -5.59 18.17 -10.33
C VAL A 326 -6.61 17.53 -11.28
N PRO A 327 -6.18 16.71 -12.26
CA PRO A 327 -7.12 15.95 -13.07
C PRO A 327 -7.99 15.06 -12.18
N ASN A 328 -9.30 15.03 -12.43
CA ASN A 328 -10.26 14.40 -11.52
C ASN A 328 -11.16 13.36 -12.17
N ARG A 329 -10.95 12.98 -13.44
CA ARG A 329 -11.64 11.83 -14.05
C ARG A 329 -10.81 10.59 -13.83
N TYR A 330 -11.46 9.43 -13.69
CA TYR A 330 -10.77 8.19 -13.37
C TYR A 330 -9.64 7.84 -14.35
N ALA A 331 -9.87 7.99 -15.66
CA ALA A 331 -8.82 7.71 -16.63
C ALA A 331 -7.66 8.73 -16.61
N ASP A 332 -7.88 9.97 -16.15
CA ASP A 332 -6.77 10.93 -16.03
C ASP A 332 -5.75 10.47 -14.97
N LEU A 333 -6.23 9.83 -13.90
CA LEU A 333 -5.44 9.39 -12.74
C LEU A 333 -4.60 8.13 -13.00
N MET A 334 -4.66 7.58 -14.21
CA MET A 334 -4.04 6.31 -14.56
C MET A 334 -2.50 6.31 -14.44
N ASP A 335 -1.87 7.39 -14.88
CA ASP A 335 -0.41 7.53 -14.95
C ASP A 335 0.04 8.68 -14.05
N VAL A 336 0.91 8.40 -13.09
CA VAL A 336 1.43 9.38 -12.11
C VAL A 336 2.25 10.49 -12.77
N ARG A 337 2.69 10.29 -14.02
CA ARG A 337 3.47 11.25 -14.78
C ARG A 337 2.65 12.27 -15.55
N ASP A 338 1.35 12.06 -15.64
CA ASP A 338 0.44 12.87 -16.45
C ASP A 338 -0.68 13.47 -15.59
N LEU A 339 -0.28 14.17 -14.52
CA LEU A 339 -1.15 14.79 -13.53
C LEU A 339 -0.90 16.31 -13.41
N GLY A 340 -0.34 16.92 -14.45
CA GLY A 340 0.06 18.33 -14.46
C GLY A 340 1.11 18.64 -13.38
N ALA A 341 0.95 19.77 -12.69
CA ALA A 341 1.84 20.21 -11.61
C ALA A 341 1.81 19.31 -10.35
N SER A 342 0.88 18.35 -10.30
CA SER A 342 0.76 17.37 -9.23
C SER A 342 1.40 16.03 -9.58
N SER A 343 2.03 15.89 -10.74
CA SER A 343 2.73 14.67 -11.14
C SER A 343 3.91 14.38 -10.21
N TYR A 344 4.19 13.11 -9.97
CA TYR A 344 5.22 12.66 -9.03
C TYR A 344 5.88 11.36 -9.49
N ALA A 345 7.00 11.03 -8.86
CA ALA A 345 7.67 9.74 -9.00
C ALA A 345 7.99 9.14 -7.63
N TYR A 346 8.41 7.87 -7.64
CA TYR A 346 8.92 7.18 -6.46
C TYR A 346 10.43 6.98 -6.53
N GLU A 347 11.12 7.14 -5.40
CA GLU A 347 12.48 6.63 -5.24
C GLU A 347 12.39 5.20 -4.72
N LEU A 348 12.94 4.24 -5.47
CA LEU A 348 12.82 2.81 -5.19
C LEU A 348 14.18 2.18 -4.88
N ALA A 349 14.16 1.25 -3.94
CA ALA A 349 15.31 0.45 -3.55
C ALA A 349 14.87 -0.98 -3.19
N GLY A 350 15.84 -1.90 -3.13
CA GLY A 350 15.62 -3.28 -2.74
C GLY A 350 14.52 -3.96 -3.57
N VAL A 351 13.63 -4.66 -2.89
CA VAL A 351 12.65 -5.53 -3.58
C VAL A 351 11.57 -4.76 -4.32
N THR A 352 11.25 -3.54 -3.91
CA THR A 352 10.29 -2.69 -4.63
C THR A 352 10.87 -2.26 -5.97
N ALA A 353 12.17 -1.97 -6.03
CA ALA A 353 12.91 -1.77 -7.27
C ALA A 353 13.01 -3.07 -8.10
N THR A 354 13.27 -4.22 -7.48
CA THR A 354 13.26 -5.53 -8.15
C THR A 354 11.91 -5.78 -8.82
N MET A 355 10.79 -5.60 -8.10
CA MET A 355 9.46 -5.79 -8.66
C MET A 355 9.15 -4.83 -9.81
N PHE A 356 9.54 -3.56 -9.68
CA PHE A 356 9.37 -2.54 -10.72
C PHE A 356 10.15 -2.88 -12.00
N THR A 357 11.39 -3.35 -11.86
CA THR A 357 12.29 -3.62 -12.99
C THR A 357 12.04 -4.97 -13.65
N GLN A 358 11.69 -6.00 -12.87
CA GLN A 358 11.58 -7.38 -13.34
C GLN A 358 10.14 -7.83 -13.62
N CYS A 359 9.14 -7.07 -13.19
CA CYS A 359 7.73 -7.32 -13.50
C CYS A 359 7.21 -8.71 -13.13
N GLY A 360 7.68 -9.24 -12.00
CA GLY A 360 7.33 -10.58 -11.51
C GLY A 360 8.17 -11.71 -12.14
N GLY A 361 9.11 -11.39 -13.03
CA GLY A 361 10.19 -12.28 -13.40
C GLY A 361 11.14 -12.49 -12.22
N THR A 362 11.66 -13.71 -12.07
CA THR A 362 12.78 -14.02 -11.17
C THR A 362 14.06 -13.38 -11.74
N PRO A 363 14.96 -12.80 -10.93
CA PRO A 363 16.26 -12.36 -11.44
C PRO A 363 16.96 -13.53 -12.12
N ALA A 364 17.52 -13.31 -13.33
CA ALA A 364 18.47 -14.27 -13.87
C ALA A 364 19.66 -14.35 -12.89
N PRO A 365 20.13 -15.57 -12.53
CA PRO A 365 21.28 -15.68 -11.65
C PRO A 365 22.46 -14.94 -12.28
N ALA A 366 23.13 -14.10 -11.49
CA ALA A 366 24.39 -13.49 -11.91
C ALA A 366 25.34 -14.60 -12.38
N PRO A 367 26.08 -14.43 -13.50
CA PRO A 367 26.96 -15.47 -14.00
C PRO A 367 27.97 -15.85 -12.92
N GLY A 368 27.86 -17.08 -12.42
CA GLY A 368 28.81 -17.62 -11.45
C GLY A 368 30.22 -17.72 -12.06
N PRO A 369 31.28 -17.64 -11.24
CA PRO A 369 32.64 -17.82 -11.71
C PRO A 369 32.81 -19.19 -12.40
N ALA A 370 33.53 -19.19 -13.52
CA ALA A 370 33.66 -20.34 -14.42
C ALA A 370 34.17 -21.60 -13.68
N PRO A 371 33.61 -22.80 -13.94
CA PRO A 371 34.04 -24.03 -13.29
C PRO A 371 35.43 -24.46 -13.76
N GLN A 372 36.29 -24.87 -12.82
CA GLN A 372 37.53 -25.59 -13.13
C GLN A 372 37.24 -27.02 -13.64
N PRO A 373 38.09 -27.59 -14.53
CA PRO A 373 37.80 -28.88 -15.16
C PRO A 373 37.96 -30.05 -14.19
N GLN A 374 36.97 -30.96 -14.16
CA GLN A 374 37.07 -32.27 -13.50
C GLN A 374 37.39 -33.41 -14.50
N PRO A 375 38.00 -34.53 -14.05
CA PRO A 375 38.51 -35.60 -14.92
C PRO A 375 37.40 -36.55 -15.44
N GLN A 376 37.61 -37.12 -16.63
CA GLN A 376 36.66 -38.01 -17.33
C GLN A 376 36.46 -39.39 -16.65
N PRO A 377 35.23 -39.94 -16.65
CA PRO A 377 34.96 -41.33 -16.24
C PRO A 377 34.96 -42.34 -17.40
N ALA A 378 35.34 -43.59 -17.09
CA ALA A 378 35.34 -44.75 -17.99
C ALA A 378 33.93 -45.35 -18.25
N PRO A 379 33.71 -46.10 -19.35
CA PRO A 379 32.37 -46.45 -19.85
C PRO A 379 31.78 -47.74 -19.25
N ARG A 380 30.44 -47.83 -19.21
CA ARG A 380 29.66 -49.06 -18.94
C ARG A 380 28.64 -49.36 -20.06
N PRO A 381 28.20 -50.64 -20.22
CA PRO A 381 27.59 -51.16 -21.44
C PRO A 381 26.05 -51.06 -21.52
N ASN A 382 25.56 -51.31 -22.74
CA ASN A 382 24.21 -51.09 -23.31
C ASN A 382 23.05 -51.98 -22.74
N PRO A 383 21.77 -51.61 -22.95
CA PRO A 383 20.59 -52.15 -22.24
C PRO A 383 19.83 -53.27 -22.99
N GLN A 384 18.94 -53.97 -22.27
CA GLN A 384 17.95 -54.94 -22.82
C GLN A 384 16.49 -54.49 -22.62
N PRO A 385 15.53 -54.96 -23.45
CA PRO A 385 14.19 -54.35 -23.61
C PRO A 385 13.07 -55.00 -22.78
N ALA A 386 11.98 -54.22 -22.62
CA ALA A 386 10.83 -54.43 -21.75
C ALA A 386 9.73 -55.41 -22.25
N PRO A 387 8.87 -55.94 -21.36
CA PRO A 387 7.57 -56.54 -21.71
C PRO A 387 6.34 -55.65 -21.38
N ARG A 388 5.27 -55.86 -22.16
CA ARG A 388 4.00 -55.09 -22.22
C ARG A 388 3.04 -55.26 -21.01
N PRO A 389 2.13 -54.30 -20.75
CA PRO A 389 1.09 -54.40 -19.73
C PRO A 389 -0.22 -55.09 -20.20
N GLN A 390 -0.89 -55.79 -19.28
CA GLN A 390 -2.25 -56.34 -19.40
C GLN A 390 -3.33 -55.41 -18.80
N PRO A 391 -4.63 -55.54 -19.19
CA PRO A 391 -5.70 -54.63 -18.79
C PRO A 391 -6.33 -54.99 -17.43
N ARG A 392 -6.74 -53.97 -16.65
CA ARG A 392 -7.53 -54.14 -15.41
C ARG A 392 -9.04 -53.88 -15.62
N PRO A 393 -9.93 -54.50 -14.83
CA PRO A 393 -11.39 -54.46 -15.00
C PRO A 393 -12.06 -53.19 -14.43
N GLN A 394 -13.20 -52.81 -15.01
CA GLN A 394 -14.05 -51.69 -14.58
C GLN A 394 -14.87 -52.01 -13.30
N PRO A 395 -15.02 -51.05 -12.36
CA PRO A 395 -16.00 -51.16 -11.26
C PRO A 395 -17.39 -50.59 -11.63
N GLN A 396 -18.44 -51.27 -11.14
CA GLN A 396 -19.87 -50.93 -11.23
C GLN A 396 -20.27 -49.68 -10.41
N PRO A 397 -21.41 -49.02 -10.75
CA PRO A 397 -21.84 -47.77 -10.14
C PRO A 397 -22.52 -47.94 -8.76
N ARG A 398 -22.22 -47.03 -7.82
CA ARG A 398 -22.94 -46.89 -6.54
C ARG A 398 -24.13 -45.91 -6.65
N PRO A 399 -25.18 -46.05 -5.81
CA PRO A 399 -26.41 -45.25 -5.87
C PRO A 399 -26.24 -43.80 -5.38
N GLN A 400 -26.98 -42.87 -5.99
CA GLN A 400 -27.07 -41.46 -5.60
C GLN A 400 -27.88 -41.25 -4.31
N PRO A 401 -27.45 -40.36 -3.39
CA PRO A 401 -28.34 -39.77 -2.40
C PRO A 401 -29.21 -38.66 -3.01
N ARG A 402 -30.49 -38.61 -2.61
CA ARG A 402 -31.44 -37.53 -2.92
C ARG A 402 -31.07 -36.21 -2.24
N PRO A 403 -31.52 -35.06 -2.78
CA PRO A 403 -31.13 -33.72 -2.35
C PRO A 403 -31.74 -33.35 -1.00
N GLN A 404 -30.91 -32.85 -0.08
CA GLN A 404 -31.35 -32.05 1.07
C GLN A 404 -31.43 -30.55 0.68
N PRO A 405 -32.33 -29.78 1.31
CA PRO A 405 -32.62 -28.40 0.90
C PRO A 405 -31.41 -27.47 1.10
N ARG A 406 -31.20 -26.59 0.11
CA ARG A 406 -30.10 -25.64 0.04
C ARG A 406 -30.25 -24.55 1.10
N PRO A 407 -29.23 -24.30 1.95
CA PRO A 407 -29.17 -23.11 2.79
C PRO A 407 -28.88 -21.85 1.94
N TRP A 408 -29.55 -20.77 2.29
CA TRP A 408 -29.69 -19.48 1.58
C TRP A 408 -28.42 -18.60 1.48
N TRP A 409 -27.22 -19.17 1.63
CA TRP A 409 -25.93 -18.44 1.64
C TRP A 409 -24.94 -18.91 0.56
N TRP A 410 -25.36 -19.78 -0.36
CA TRP A 410 -24.57 -20.21 -1.53
C TRP A 410 -24.62 -19.26 -2.74
N ASP A 411 -25.64 -18.38 -2.85
CA ASP A 411 -25.81 -17.48 -4.00
C ASP A 411 -25.04 -16.14 -3.89
N LEU A 412 -24.35 -15.88 -2.76
CA LEU A 412 -23.63 -14.63 -2.50
C LEU A 412 -22.10 -14.70 -2.71
N ILE A 413 -21.52 -15.89 -2.92
CA ILE A 413 -20.06 -16.07 -3.05
C ILE A 413 -19.61 -16.39 -4.50
N PHE A 414 -20.53 -16.67 -5.44
CA PHE A 414 -20.17 -17.10 -6.81
C PHE A 414 -20.79 -16.32 -7.98
N ARG A 415 -21.15 -15.04 -7.79
CA ARG A 415 -21.59 -14.18 -8.90
C ARG A 415 -20.83 -12.85 -8.98
N ASN A 416 -19.54 -12.96 -9.36
CA ASN A 416 -18.90 -12.17 -10.42
C ASN A 416 -17.48 -12.66 -10.72
N GLY A 417 -17.33 -13.97 -10.95
CA GLY A 417 -16.08 -14.59 -11.35
C GLY A 417 -16.30 -15.72 -12.34
N ARG A 418 -16.53 -15.36 -13.62
CA ARG A 418 -16.12 -16.07 -14.86
C ARG A 418 -16.90 -15.56 -16.08
N ARG A 419 -16.22 -14.79 -16.93
CA ARG A 419 -16.06 -15.22 -18.34
C ARG A 419 -14.59 -15.60 -18.50
N LEU A 420 -14.37 -16.90 -18.70
CA LEU A 420 -13.29 -17.57 -19.46
C LEU A 420 -13.05 -18.95 -18.84
N ALA A 421 -13.82 -19.94 -19.30
CA ALA A 421 -13.36 -21.28 -19.69
C ALA A 421 -14.57 -22.18 -20.01
N ASP A 422 -15.18 -22.01 -21.19
CA ASP A 422 -15.53 -23.17 -22.00
C ASP A 422 -15.28 -22.83 -23.47
N SER A 423 -14.17 -23.33 -23.98
CA SER A 423 -13.87 -23.42 -25.39
C SER A 423 -14.41 -24.76 -25.92
N ARG A 424 -15.72 -24.84 -26.15
CA ARG A 424 -16.34 -25.84 -27.03
C ARG A 424 -17.58 -25.25 -27.72
N GLY A 425 -17.33 -24.51 -28.79
CA GLY A 425 -18.38 -23.89 -29.60
C GLY A 425 -17.87 -23.15 -30.83
N LEU A 426 -16.90 -23.70 -31.56
CA LEU A 426 -16.55 -23.26 -32.91
C LEU A 426 -16.32 -24.49 -33.78
N ARG A 427 -17.42 -25.07 -34.27
CA ARG A 427 -17.43 -25.80 -35.54
C ARG A 427 -18.31 -25.01 -36.50
N ARG A 428 -17.71 -24.70 -37.66
CA ARG A 428 -18.34 -24.25 -38.92
C ARG A 428 -18.53 -22.74 -39.10
N ALA A 429 -17.45 -22.08 -39.53
CA ALA A 429 -17.51 -21.19 -40.68
C ALA A 429 -16.28 -21.52 -41.55
N THR A 430 -16.58 -22.07 -42.72
CA THR A 430 -15.66 -22.46 -43.78
C THR A 430 -15.12 -21.23 -44.53
N SER A 431 -13.95 -21.42 -45.15
CA SER A 431 -13.36 -20.67 -46.27
C SER A 431 -12.99 -19.20 -46.05
N PHE A 432 -11.69 -18.94 -45.93
CA PHE A 432 -11.00 -18.14 -46.94
C PHE A 432 -9.50 -18.48 -46.93
N GLU A 433 -9.06 -19.17 -47.98
CA GLU A 433 -7.65 -19.24 -48.39
C GLU A 433 -7.22 -17.84 -48.84
N GLY A 434 -6.02 -17.44 -48.44
CA GLY A 434 -5.46 -16.14 -48.82
C GLY A 434 -4.05 -15.99 -48.27
N GLN A 435 -3.10 -16.56 -49.01
CA GLN A 435 -1.64 -16.47 -48.87
C GLN A 435 -1.14 -15.10 -48.39
N VAL A 436 -0.26 -15.05 -47.37
CA VAL A 436 0.90 -14.15 -47.37
C VAL A 436 2.10 -14.86 -46.73
N LYS A 437 3.25 -14.62 -47.36
CA LYS A 437 4.50 -15.38 -47.38
C LYS A 437 5.34 -15.23 -46.10
N SER A 438 6.13 -16.27 -45.86
CA SER A 438 7.34 -16.29 -45.04
C SER A 438 8.29 -15.13 -45.36
N ALA A 439 8.84 -14.53 -44.31
CA ALA A 439 10.18 -13.94 -44.35
C ALA A 439 10.80 -14.09 -42.96
N ASP A 440 11.86 -14.89 -42.92
CA ASP A 440 12.82 -14.97 -41.82
C ASP A 440 13.43 -13.59 -41.55
N ALA A 441 13.61 -13.23 -40.28
CA ALA A 441 14.66 -12.30 -39.87
C ALA A 441 15.04 -12.56 -38.41
N GLU A 442 16.30 -12.90 -38.26
CA GLU A 442 17.00 -13.25 -37.03
C GLU A 442 16.93 -12.17 -35.96
N ALA A 443 16.91 -12.63 -34.71
CA ALA A 443 17.15 -11.82 -33.53
C ALA A 443 18.53 -11.15 -33.61
N THR A 444 18.56 -9.83 -33.56
CA THR A 444 19.75 -9.08 -33.16
C THR A 444 19.40 -8.21 -31.97
N VAL A 445 19.79 -8.67 -30.79
CA VAL A 445 19.91 -7.85 -29.59
C VAL A 445 21.06 -6.87 -29.85
N LYS A 446 20.73 -5.58 -30.02
CA LYS A 446 21.70 -4.50 -29.82
C LYS A 446 21.33 -3.77 -28.55
N ALA A 447 22.11 -4.04 -27.51
CA ALA A 447 22.33 -3.12 -26.42
C ALA A 447 22.78 -1.77 -27.02
N ALA A 448 22.07 -0.70 -26.70
CA ALA A 448 22.51 0.66 -26.98
C ALA A 448 22.70 1.36 -25.64
N ASP A 449 23.98 1.62 -25.40
CA ASP A 449 24.64 2.59 -24.52
C ASP A 449 24.24 2.73 -23.05
N ALA A 450 25.15 2.24 -22.21
CA ALA A 450 25.30 2.64 -20.83
C ALA A 450 26.26 3.83 -20.78
N SER A 451 25.70 5.02 -20.55
CA SER A 451 26.41 6.14 -19.95
C SER A 451 25.40 7.05 -19.29
N ASP A 452 25.02 6.71 -18.05
CA ASP A 452 24.61 7.65 -16.99
C ASP A 452 24.49 6.89 -15.67
N VAL A 453 25.64 6.44 -15.16
CA VAL A 453 25.78 6.03 -13.76
C VAL A 453 26.22 7.26 -12.99
N THR A 454 25.29 7.89 -12.28
CA THR A 454 25.67 8.84 -11.22
C THR A 454 25.64 8.09 -9.90
N ILE A 455 26.83 7.80 -9.37
CA ILE A 455 27.01 7.35 -8.00
C ILE A 455 26.76 8.55 -7.09
N VAL A 456 25.65 8.56 -6.35
CA VAL A 456 25.48 9.51 -5.25
C VAL A 456 26.20 8.94 -4.03
N GLY A 457 27.50 9.19 -3.96
CA GLY A 457 28.32 8.99 -2.78
C GLY A 457 28.54 10.31 -2.05
N GLY A 458 28.10 10.37 -0.79
CA GLY A 458 28.71 11.07 0.34
C GLY A 458 29.23 12.52 0.20
N ALA A 459 28.72 13.35 1.12
CA ALA A 459 29.33 14.56 1.68
C ALA A 459 29.42 15.80 0.77
N GLY A 460 28.79 16.89 1.21
CA GLY A 460 28.86 18.19 0.53
C GLY A 460 30.22 18.87 0.63
N PRO A 461 30.33 20.10 0.10
CA PRO A 461 31.14 21.10 0.77
C PRO A 461 30.46 22.47 0.91
N VAL A 462 30.86 23.10 2.01
CA VAL A 462 30.68 24.50 2.47
C VAL A 462 31.38 25.48 1.49
N PRO A 463 30.99 26.78 1.43
CA PRO A 463 31.21 27.63 0.27
C PRO A 463 32.58 28.33 0.26
N SER A 464 32.97 28.84 -0.90
CA SER A 464 34.11 29.76 -1.07
C SER A 464 33.65 31.14 -1.53
N ASP A 465 34.24 32.14 -0.88
CA ASP A 465 34.02 33.57 -0.99
C ASP A 465 34.42 34.19 -2.34
N GLY A 466 33.75 35.32 -2.65
CA GLY A 466 34.42 36.56 -3.06
C GLY A 466 34.62 36.79 -4.57
N GLY A 467 34.03 37.88 -5.09
CA GLY A 467 34.46 38.46 -6.38
C GLY A 467 33.47 39.41 -7.03
N ASN A 468 33.79 40.70 -6.98
CA ASN A 468 32.94 41.86 -7.27
C ASN A 468 32.88 42.28 -8.75
N SER A 469 31.86 43.11 -9.07
CA SER A 469 31.75 44.11 -10.16
C SER A 469 31.75 43.58 -11.61
N ASN A 470 30.84 43.98 -12.51
CA ASN A 470 30.43 45.35 -12.85
C ASN A 470 29.11 45.36 -13.67
N SER A 471 28.31 46.42 -13.51
CA SER A 471 27.17 46.77 -14.39
C SER A 471 27.61 47.89 -15.36
N PRO A 472 26.91 48.12 -16.48
CA PRO A 472 25.90 49.19 -16.42
C PRO A 472 24.57 48.92 -17.15
N ARG A 473 23.55 49.61 -16.60
CA ARG A 473 22.22 50.04 -17.10
C ARG A 473 22.07 50.12 -18.65
N GLN A 474 20.90 49.99 -19.27
CA GLN A 474 19.57 50.56 -18.96
C GLN A 474 18.53 50.02 -19.98
N ASP A 475 17.28 49.80 -19.57
CA ASP A 475 16.05 50.34 -20.19
C ASP A 475 14.80 49.48 -19.97
N ASP A 476 13.78 50.16 -19.46
CA ASP A 476 12.48 49.68 -19.05
C ASP A 476 11.62 49.20 -20.23
N LYS A 477 10.97 48.04 -20.06
CA LYS A 477 9.65 47.77 -20.65
C LYS A 477 8.86 46.81 -19.76
N VAL A 478 7.86 47.38 -19.08
CA VAL A 478 6.82 46.67 -18.35
C VAL A 478 6.08 45.74 -19.31
N THR A 479 6.08 44.44 -19.01
CA THR A 479 5.31 43.40 -19.73
C THR A 479 4.48 42.64 -18.69
N PRO A 480 3.23 42.22 -18.97
CA PRO A 480 2.34 41.63 -17.97
C PRO A 480 2.92 40.32 -17.43
N ALA A 481 2.79 40.13 -16.12
CA ALA A 481 3.26 38.96 -15.38
C ALA A 481 2.86 37.65 -16.09
N GLN A 482 3.87 36.95 -16.62
CA GLN A 482 3.74 35.56 -17.00
C GLN A 482 3.57 34.75 -15.72
N THR A 483 2.46 34.04 -15.62
CA THR A 483 2.26 32.93 -14.69
C THR A 483 3.52 32.05 -14.72
N PRO A 484 4.15 31.72 -13.58
CA PRO A 484 5.34 30.88 -13.60
C PRO A 484 5.00 29.55 -14.28
N ALA A 485 5.77 29.19 -15.30
CA ALA A 485 5.65 27.94 -16.02
C ALA A 485 5.67 26.79 -15.01
N ALA A 486 4.70 25.88 -15.13
CA ALA A 486 4.63 24.68 -14.31
C ALA A 486 5.97 23.91 -14.40
N PRO A 487 6.47 23.34 -13.30
CA PRO A 487 7.65 22.47 -13.36
C PRO A 487 7.42 21.34 -14.37
N PRO A 488 8.48 20.88 -15.07
CA PRO A 488 8.36 19.85 -16.09
C PRO A 488 7.71 18.59 -15.49
N ALA A 489 6.77 18.00 -16.24
CA ALA A 489 6.16 16.74 -15.86
C ALA A 489 7.23 15.64 -15.74
N PRO A 490 7.17 14.78 -14.71
CA PRO A 490 8.21 13.79 -14.40
C PRO A 490 8.38 12.81 -15.56
N THR A 491 9.59 12.75 -16.12
CA THR A 491 9.89 11.91 -17.29
C THR A 491 9.88 10.42 -16.95
N GLU A 492 10.22 10.07 -15.71
CA GLU A 492 10.23 8.69 -15.19
C GLU A 492 9.26 8.51 -14.01
N GLU A 493 8.56 7.36 -13.98
CA GLU A 493 7.62 7.00 -12.90
C GLU A 493 8.35 6.68 -11.59
N ALA A 494 9.59 6.19 -11.69
CA ALA A 494 10.39 5.79 -10.55
C ALA A 494 11.90 5.97 -10.82
N ILE A 495 12.62 6.36 -9.77
CA ILE A 495 14.08 6.43 -9.72
C ILE A 495 14.57 5.20 -8.97
N VAL A 496 15.27 4.28 -9.65
CA VAL A 496 15.80 3.06 -9.03
C VAL A 496 17.21 3.32 -8.52
N VAL A 497 17.38 3.24 -7.20
CA VAL A 497 18.68 3.45 -6.54
C VAL A 497 19.40 2.12 -6.38
N PRO A 498 20.65 1.97 -6.88
CA PRO A 498 21.47 0.80 -6.60
C PRO A 498 21.73 0.72 -5.11
N CYS A 499 21.32 -0.38 -4.47
CA CYS A 499 21.57 -0.61 -3.05
C CYS A 499 22.06 -2.04 -2.84
N THR A 500 22.81 -2.25 -1.75
CA THR A 500 23.11 -3.62 -1.32
C THR A 500 21.81 -4.28 -0.87
N PRO A 501 21.46 -5.47 -1.38
CA PRO A 501 20.27 -6.18 -0.92
C PRO A 501 20.31 -6.36 0.60
N ASP A 502 19.23 -6.00 1.29
CA ASP A 502 19.06 -6.35 2.70
C ASP A 502 19.12 -7.90 2.80
N PRO A 503 20.00 -8.49 3.64
CA PRO A 503 20.18 -9.94 3.71
C PRO A 503 18.89 -10.72 4.01
N SER A 504 17.97 -10.14 4.79
CA SER A 504 16.66 -10.74 5.03
C SER A 504 15.82 -10.76 3.76
N MET A 505 15.88 -9.68 2.97
CA MET A 505 15.22 -9.61 1.67
C MET A 505 15.80 -10.60 0.68
N GLN A 506 17.12 -10.69 0.57
CA GLN A 506 17.77 -11.64 -0.33
C GLN A 506 17.34 -13.08 -0.02
N LYS A 507 17.23 -13.42 1.27
CA LYS A 507 16.75 -14.74 1.71
C LYS A 507 15.29 -14.99 1.34
N MET A 508 14.40 -14.00 1.52
CA MET A 508 13.00 -14.09 1.10
C MET A 508 12.87 -14.24 -0.43
N GLU A 509 13.59 -13.44 -1.20
CA GLU A 509 13.61 -13.52 -2.67
C GLU A 509 14.15 -14.86 -3.15
N THR A 510 15.24 -15.36 -2.57
CA THR A 510 15.81 -16.68 -2.90
C THR A 510 14.80 -17.79 -2.64
N TRP A 511 14.18 -17.79 -1.45
CA TRP A 511 13.14 -18.77 -1.13
C TRP A 511 11.97 -18.72 -2.13
N TYR A 512 11.50 -17.52 -2.47
CA TYR A 512 10.44 -17.36 -3.46
C TYR A 512 10.83 -17.92 -4.83
N ASN A 513 12.04 -17.60 -5.31
CA ASN A 513 12.57 -18.10 -6.57
C ASN A 513 12.68 -19.63 -6.57
N ASP A 514 13.18 -20.22 -5.48
CA ASP A 514 13.32 -21.67 -5.35
C ASP A 514 11.96 -22.37 -5.34
N MET A 515 10.98 -21.86 -4.59
CA MET A 515 9.64 -22.44 -4.53
C MET A 515 8.92 -22.32 -5.87
N THR A 516 9.03 -21.18 -6.55
CA THR A 516 8.42 -21.01 -7.88
C THR A 516 9.08 -21.89 -8.93
N GLN A 517 10.41 -22.08 -8.88
CA GLN A 517 11.12 -23.02 -9.75
C GLN A 517 10.67 -24.47 -9.52
N GLN A 518 10.49 -24.90 -8.26
CA GLN A 518 9.97 -26.24 -7.95
C GLN A 518 8.56 -26.49 -8.52
N LEU A 519 7.79 -25.43 -8.74
CA LEU A 519 6.45 -25.47 -9.33
C LEU A 519 6.44 -25.31 -10.86
N GLY A 520 7.61 -25.35 -11.50
CA GLY A 520 7.76 -25.24 -12.96
C GLY A 520 7.90 -23.79 -13.45
N GLY A 521 8.28 -22.87 -12.58
CA GLY A 521 8.52 -21.46 -12.88
C GLY A 521 7.38 -20.52 -12.47
N PRO A 522 7.53 -19.21 -12.75
CA PRO A 522 6.55 -18.21 -12.37
C PRO A 522 5.24 -18.43 -13.14
N SER A 523 4.20 -18.81 -12.42
CA SER A 523 2.85 -18.98 -12.94
C SER A 523 1.84 -18.56 -11.88
N GLN A 524 0.61 -18.24 -12.29
CA GLN A 524 -0.44 -17.89 -11.33
C GLN A 524 -0.62 -18.96 -10.25
N LYS A 525 -0.60 -20.23 -10.66
CA LYS A 525 -0.69 -21.37 -9.75
C LYS A 525 0.49 -21.37 -8.77
N ALA A 526 1.71 -21.12 -9.24
CA ALA A 526 2.88 -21.05 -8.37
C ALA A 526 2.77 -19.90 -7.36
N MET A 527 2.33 -18.72 -7.80
CA MET A 527 2.11 -17.57 -6.91
C MET A 527 1.07 -17.85 -5.83
N ASP A 528 -0.05 -18.48 -6.22
CA ASP A 528 -1.09 -18.87 -5.28
C ASP A 528 -0.58 -19.88 -4.25
N GLU A 529 0.20 -20.90 -4.67
CA GLU A 529 0.79 -21.87 -3.73
C GLU A 529 1.73 -21.20 -2.72
N VAL A 530 2.63 -20.33 -3.18
CA VAL A 530 3.58 -19.65 -2.30
C VAL A 530 2.88 -18.65 -1.37
N GLU A 531 1.82 -17.98 -1.83
CA GLU A 531 0.97 -17.16 -0.96
C GLU A 531 0.30 -17.99 0.14
N ARG A 532 -0.25 -19.18 -0.19
CA ARG A 532 -0.83 -20.07 0.82
C ARG A 532 0.20 -20.48 1.87
N MET A 533 1.42 -20.80 1.45
CA MET A 533 2.52 -21.07 2.38
C MET A 533 2.82 -19.89 3.28
N ALA A 534 2.89 -18.67 2.73
CA ALA A 534 3.15 -17.45 3.52
C ALA A 534 2.03 -17.16 4.52
N CYS A 535 0.75 -17.25 4.13
CA CYS A 535 -0.38 -17.05 5.03
C CYS A 535 -0.47 -18.12 6.12
N MET A 536 -0.24 -19.40 5.78
CA MET A 536 -0.25 -20.49 6.77
C MET A 536 0.96 -20.40 7.71
N PHE A 537 2.12 -20.00 7.22
CA PHE A 537 3.29 -19.76 8.07
C PHE A 537 3.05 -18.59 9.04
N GLN A 538 2.43 -17.50 8.57
CA GLN A 538 2.01 -16.41 9.44
C GLN A 538 1.10 -16.91 10.57
N ASP A 539 0.11 -17.74 10.21
CA ASP A 539 -0.85 -18.28 11.17
C ASP A 539 -0.18 -19.14 12.25
N GLU A 540 0.76 -20.01 11.85
CA GLU A 540 1.33 -21.02 12.75
C GLU A 540 2.60 -20.58 13.49
N CYS A 541 3.35 -19.63 12.95
CA CYS A 541 4.69 -19.29 13.43
C CYS A 541 4.91 -17.82 13.81
N LEU A 542 4.03 -16.92 13.36
CA LEU A 542 4.21 -15.47 13.52
C LEU A 542 3.04 -14.80 14.24
N GLY A 543 2.33 -15.55 15.07
CA GLY A 543 1.28 -15.01 15.95
C GLY A 543 -0.12 -14.97 15.35
N GLY A 544 -0.40 -15.74 14.30
CA GLY A 544 -1.76 -15.91 13.78
C GLY A 544 -2.12 -14.97 12.63
N VAL A 545 -3.13 -15.34 11.84
CA VAL A 545 -3.85 -14.41 10.96
C VAL A 545 -5.05 -13.83 11.71
N ARG A 546 -5.14 -12.50 11.77
CA ARG A 546 -6.24 -11.79 12.45
C ARG A 546 -7.42 -11.62 11.49
N ASP A 547 -8.63 -11.78 12.01
CA ASP A 547 -9.85 -11.34 11.32
C ASP A 547 -10.05 -9.83 11.53
N TYR A 548 -10.91 -9.22 10.72
CA TYR A 548 -11.34 -7.84 10.94
C TYR A 548 -12.10 -7.72 12.25
N SER A 549 -11.92 -6.59 12.95
CA SER A 549 -12.70 -6.31 14.16
C SER A 549 -14.19 -6.23 13.83
N PRO A 550 -15.09 -6.50 14.80
CA PRO A 550 -16.52 -6.32 14.60
C PRO A 550 -16.87 -4.91 14.11
N GLU A 551 -16.14 -3.90 14.58
CA GLU A 551 -16.30 -2.51 14.16
C GLU A 551 -15.92 -2.36 12.68
N PHE A 552 -14.78 -2.91 12.25
CA PHE A 552 -14.37 -2.88 10.85
C PHE A 552 -15.41 -3.60 9.97
N LYS A 553 -15.92 -4.77 10.38
CA LYS A 553 -16.93 -5.51 9.61
C LYS A 553 -18.29 -4.82 9.54
N ALA A 554 -18.73 -4.19 10.64
CA ALA A 554 -19.96 -3.41 10.67
C ALA A 554 -19.91 -2.22 9.69
N ILE A 555 -18.70 -1.72 9.47
CA ILE A 555 -18.39 -0.55 8.65
C ILE A 555 -18.17 -0.99 7.17
N TRP A 556 -17.28 -1.93 6.92
CA TRP A 556 -16.79 -2.34 5.59
C TRP A 556 -17.47 -3.57 4.99
N GLY A 557 -18.32 -4.24 5.76
CA GLY A 557 -18.94 -5.52 5.40
C GLY A 557 -18.18 -6.73 5.95
N ASP A 558 -18.87 -7.88 5.97
CA ASP A 558 -18.39 -9.12 6.61
C ASP A 558 -17.52 -9.99 5.68
N CYS A 559 -16.70 -9.37 4.83
CA CYS A 559 -15.72 -10.10 4.02
C CYS A 559 -14.45 -10.30 4.86
N PRO A 560 -13.94 -11.53 5.09
CA PRO A 560 -12.71 -11.72 5.86
C PRO A 560 -11.45 -11.21 5.12
N PRO A 561 -10.34 -10.99 5.85
CA PRO A 561 -9.05 -10.68 5.24
C PRO A 561 -8.55 -11.80 4.33
N ARG A 562 -7.87 -11.47 3.23
CA ARG A 562 -7.36 -12.46 2.25
C ARG A 562 -6.61 -13.63 2.88
N CYS A 563 -5.62 -13.37 3.74
CA CYS A 563 -4.90 -14.47 4.40
C CYS A 563 -5.78 -15.25 5.38
N LYS A 564 -6.77 -14.62 6.01
CA LYS A 564 -7.73 -15.32 6.86
C LYS A 564 -8.57 -16.30 6.04
N THR A 565 -9.08 -15.86 4.88
CA THR A 565 -9.81 -16.73 3.94
C THR A 565 -8.96 -17.91 3.47
N ILE A 566 -7.69 -17.67 3.15
CA ILE A 566 -6.76 -18.73 2.73
C ILE A 566 -6.53 -19.74 3.85
N VAL A 567 -6.21 -19.27 5.05
CA VAL A 567 -5.93 -20.12 6.21
C VAL A 567 -7.15 -20.96 6.59
N ASP A 568 -8.33 -20.35 6.63
CA ASP A 568 -9.58 -21.06 6.92
C ASP A 568 -9.86 -22.14 5.87
N ALA A 569 -9.65 -21.86 4.58
CA ALA A 569 -9.85 -22.81 3.51
C ALA A 569 -8.88 -24.01 3.59
N VAL A 570 -7.61 -23.76 3.94
CA VAL A 570 -6.62 -24.82 4.14
C VAL A 570 -6.96 -25.66 5.37
N LYS A 571 -7.31 -25.03 6.50
CA LYS A 571 -7.72 -25.73 7.73
C LYS A 571 -9.00 -26.55 7.56
N ALA A 572 -9.94 -26.06 6.73
CA ALA A 572 -11.17 -26.78 6.39
C ALA A 572 -10.97 -27.89 5.33
N GLY A 573 -9.78 -28.02 4.74
CA GLY A 573 -9.48 -29.00 3.71
C GLY A 573 -10.08 -28.69 2.33
N THR A 574 -10.62 -27.49 2.11
CA THR A 574 -11.15 -27.07 0.80
C THR A 574 -10.06 -26.56 -0.14
N GLN A 575 -8.93 -26.14 0.42
CA GLN A 575 -7.67 -25.91 -0.29
C GLN A 575 -6.55 -26.76 0.33
N SER A 576 -5.51 -27.04 -0.45
CA SER A 576 -4.32 -27.74 0.02
C SER A 576 -3.06 -27.06 -0.51
N ILE A 577 -1.95 -27.21 0.21
CA ILE A 577 -0.62 -26.78 -0.25
C ILE A 577 0.05 -27.99 -0.88
N CYS A 578 0.39 -27.88 -2.16
CA CYS A 578 0.90 -29.01 -2.95
C CYS A 578 2.40 -29.26 -2.77
N ILE A 579 3.14 -28.33 -2.15
CA ILE A 579 4.57 -28.49 -1.87
C ILE A 579 4.74 -29.47 -0.68
N PRO A 580 5.40 -30.62 -0.88
CA PRO A 580 5.69 -31.56 0.20
C PRO A 580 6.62 -30.92 1.23
N ASN A 581 6.46 -31.27 2.52
CA ASN A 581 7.31 -30.78 3.61
C ASN A 581 7.44 -29.23 3.66
N TRP A 582 6.42 -28.51 3.18
CA TRP A 582 6.48 -27.05 3.12
C TRP A 582 6.63 -26.44 4.52
N ARG A 583 6.10 -27.09 5.56
CA ARG A 583 6.18 -26.62 6.95
C ARG A 583 7.61 -26.64 7.44
N GLU A 584 8.27 -27.76 7.23
CA GLU A 584 9.67 -28.01 7.56
C GLU A 584 10.56 -27.05 6.78
N THR A 585 10.28 -26.86 5.50
CA THR A 585 10.99 -25.92 4.63
C THR A 585 10.86 -24.49 5.15
N MET A 586 9.64 -24.02 5.45
CA MET A 586 9.41 -22.67 5.99
C MET A 586 10.11 -22.48 7.34
N LYS A 587 10.05 -23.49 8.23
CA LYS A 587 10.72 -23.43 9.53
C LYS A 587 12.24 -23.43 9.41
N GLN A 588 12.81 -24.20 8.48
CA GLN A 588 14.26 -24.20 8.21
C GLN A 588 14.72 -22.85 7.65
N GLN A 589 13.92 -22.25 6.77
CA GLN A 589 14.25 -20.97 6.17
C GLN A 589 14.06 -19.82 7.17
N PHE A 590 12.92 -19.70 7.83
CA PHE A 590 12.55 -18.48 8.57
C PHE A 590 12.48 -18.65 10.08
N GLY A 591 12.63 -19.88 10.59
CA GLY A 591 12.38 -20.17 12.00
C GLY A 591 10.89 -20.21 12.32
N CYS A 592 10.55 -20.28 13.61
CA CYS A 592 9.17 -20.23 14.09
C CYS A 592 9.17 -19.61 15.49
N PRO A 593 9.39 -18.28 15.59
CA PRO A 593 9.70 -17.63 16.86
C PRO A 593 8.51 -17.58 17.82
N ILE A 594 7.28 -17.64 17.30
CA ILE A 594 6.04 -17.65 18.09
C ILE A 594 5.19 -18.81 17.59
N PRO A 595 5.52 -20.07 17.96
CA PRO A 595 4.70 -21.20 17.55
C PRO A 595 3.30 -21.04 18.15
N SER A 596 2.27 -21.23 17.34
CA SER A 596 0.90 -21.31 17.84
C SER A 596 0.85 -22.45 18.85
N SER A 597 0.70 -22.14 20.14
CA SER A 597 0.40 -23.15 21.15
C SER A 597 -0.85 -23.92 20.68
N ASN A 598 -0.73 -25.25 20.59
CA ASN A 598 -1.76 -26.18 20.11
C ASN A 598 -3.20 -25.73 20.40
N ASN A 599 -4.06 -25.85 19.39
CA ASN A 599 -5.52 -25.79 19.48
C ASN A 599 -6.03 -26.42 20.80
N ASN A 600 -6.50 -25.58 21.73
CA ASN A 600 -7.70 -25.85 22.53
C ASN A 600 -8.17 -24.59 23.29
N THR A 601 -9.49 -24.42 23.23
CA THR A 601 -10.40 -23.53 23.97
C THR A 601 -10.55 -22.04 23.57
N PRO A 602 -11.80 -21.59 23.32
CA PRO A 602 -12.11 -20.20 23.02
C PRO A 602 -12.15 -19.33 24.28
N ASP A 603 -11.63 -18.11 24.11
CA ASP A 603 -12.04 -16.86 24.74
C ASP A 603 -12.71 -16.96 26.13
N GLN A 604 -11.92 -16.81 27.18
CA GLN A 604 -12.43 -16.33 28.47
C GLN A 604 -11.52 -15.23 29.02
N ARG A 605 -11.99 -13.98 28.90
CA ARG A 605 -11.64 -12.95 29.88
C ARG A 605 -12.58 -13.07 31.08
N PRO A 606 -12.09 -12.98 32.33
CA PRO A 606 -12.96 -12.93 33.50
C PRO A 606 -13.66 -11.57 33.55
N ALA A 607 -14.99 -11.59 33.72
CA ALA A 607 -15.74 -10.42 34.12
C ALA A 607 -15.37 -10.04 35.57
N THR A 608 -14.84 -8.84 35.77
CA THR A 608 -14.56 -8.29 37.09
C THR A 608 -15.83 -7.75 37.73
N SER A 609 -16.25 -8.41 38.82
CA SER A 609 -16.76 -7.87 40.09
C SER A 609 -17.67 -6.63 40.05
N GLY A 610 -18.96 -6.85 40.28
CA GLY A 610 -19.89 -5.89 40.88
C GLY A 610 -19.99 -6.12 42.40
N ASN A 611 -19.89 -5.01 43.14
CA ASN A 611 -19.89 -4.81 44.60
C ASN A 611 -20.92 -5.62 45.42
N PRO A 612 -20.60 -6.01 46.68
CA PRO A 612 -21.61 -6.36 47.69
C PRO A 612 -21.73 -5.26 48.77
N THR A 613 -22.96 -4.87 49.08
CA THR A 613 -23.31 -4.18 50.34
C THR A 613 -24.13 -5.12 51.22
N GLN A 614 -23.64 -5.28 52.46
CA GLN A 614 -24.35 -5.56 53.73
C GLN A 614 -25.08 -6.91 53.87
N ASP A 615 -24.56 -7.82 54.71
CA ASP A 615 -24.85 -8.04 56.16
C ASP A 615 -25.65 -9.37 56.24
N VAL A 616 -25.50 -10.35 57.12
CA VAL A 616 -25.03 -10.52 58.50
C VAL A 616 -24.76 -12.04 58.67
N GLY A 617 -23.91 -12.48 59.61
CA GLY A 617 -24.14 -13.79 60.26
C GLY A 617 -22.93 -14.73 60.42
N ALA A 618 -22.51 -14.88 61.67
CA ALA A 618 -21.44 -15.72 62.20
C ALA A 618 -21.47 -17.22 61.86
N GLY A 619 -20.30 -17.87 61.94
CA GLY A 619 -20.21 -19.32 62.22
C GLY A 619 -18.95 -20.00 61.67
N ALA A 620 -18.02 -20.32 62.56
CA ALA A 620 -16.79 -21.08 62.31
C ALA A 620 -17.07 -22.58 61.94
N PRO A 621 -16.05 -23.34 61.49
CA PRO A 621 -16.21 -24.52 60.62
C PRO A 621 -16.17 -25.87 61.36
N GLN A 622 -16.67 -26.94 60.72
CA GLN A 622 -16.05 -28.29 60.72
C GLN A 622 -16.83 -29.34 59.90
N GLN A 623 -16.08 -30.09 59.09
CA GLN A 623 -16.17 -31.53 58.79
C GLN A 623 -17.55 -32.17 58.53
N GLN A 624 -17.79 -32.61 57.29
CA GLN A 624 -17.56 -33.98 56.79
C GLN A 624 -17.80 -34.03 55.28
#